data_AF-A0A7C3WJ43-F1
#
_entry.id   AF-A0A7C3WJ43-F1
#
_cell.length_a   1.000
_cell.length_b   1.000
_cell.length_c   1.000
_cell.angle_alpha   90.00
_cell.angle_beta   90.00
_cell.angle_gamma   90.00
#
_symmetry.space_group_name_H-M   'P 1'
#
loop_
_entity.id
_entity.type
_entity.pdbx_description
1 polymer ?
#
loop_
_entity_poly.entity_id
_entity_poly.type
_entity_poly.pdbx_seq_one_letter_code
_entity_poly.pdbx_strand_id
1 'polypeptide(L)'
;MGRRILLALILPFALLGCGGGDGGDRTPPSVTAVFSRTELPFGGGTVQVTVTISDPSGVAFAQIDVSPRPPNFSPTQLSPQNQQTVTANITISLPANGSASDMVYQVRVTARDVFGNEGTVVVGEVRVRSPLAGIPNLPDPSGAF
;
A
#
# COMPACT_ATOMS: atom_id res chain seq x y z
N MET A 1 -41.23 -6.93 23.92
CA MET A 1 -39.97 -7.19 24.65
C MET A 1 -39.47 -8.55 24.20
N GLY A 2 -38.33 -8.79 23.55
CA GLY A 2 -37.21 -7.97 23.12
C GLY A 2 -36.21 -8.92 22.44
N ARG A 3 -35.38 -8.34 21.56
CA ARG A 3 -34.11 -8.87 21.03
C ARG A 3 -34.17 -9.84 19.83
N ARG A 4 -34.06 -9.23 18.64
CA ARG A 4 -33.57 -9.86 17.40
C ARG A 4 -32.09 -10.23 17.60
N ILE A 5 -31.72 -11.49 17.42
CA ILE A 5 -30.32 -11.91 17.34
C ILE A 5 -30.11 -12.48 15.93
N LEU A 6 -29.34 -11.74 15.15
CA LEU A 6 -28.81 -12.12 13.85
C LEU A 6 -27.71 -13.17 14.10
N LEU A 7 -27.95 -14.44 13.78
CA LEU A 7 -26.88 -15.45 13.75
C LEU A 7 -26.16 -15.33 12.40
N ALA A 8 -25.00 -14.66 12.40
CA ALA A 8 -24.00 -14.79 11.35
C ALA A 8 -23.29 -16.15 11.54
N LEU A 9 -23.56 -17.10 10.63
CA LEU A 9 -22.91 -18.39 10.60
C LEU A 9 -21.49 -18.22 10.02
N ILE A 10 -20.51 -18.35 10.90
CA ILE A 10 -19.07 -18.23 10.64
C ILE A 10 -18.60 -19.48 9.88
N LEU A 11 -17.89 -19.27 8.76
CA LEU A 11 -17.20 -20.32 8.00
C LEU A 11 -16.12 -21.00 8.88
N PRO A 12 -16.00 -22.33 8.87
CA PRO A 12 -15.05 -23.03 9.72
C PRO A 12 -13.62 -22.88 9.19
N PHE A 13 -12.78 -22.21 9.99
CA PHE A 13 -11.32 -22.34 9.91
C PHE A 13 -10.96 -23.79 10.23
N ALA A 14 -10.34 -24.47 9.27
CA ALA A 14 -9.72 -25.77 9.47
C ALA A 14 -8.52 -25.60 10.42
N LEU A 15 -8.76 -25.85 11.70
CA LEU A 15 -7.75 -26.12 12.72
C LEU A 15 -7.20 -27.53 12.50
N LEU A 16 -6.02 -27.67 11.90
CA LEU A 16 -5.23 -28.90 11.99
C LEU A 16 -3.72 -28.61 12.04
N GLY A 17 -3.20 -28.71 13.27
CA GLY A 17 -1.83 -29.13 13.60
C GLY A 17 -0.73 -28.06 13.46
N CYS A 18 0.39 -28.11 14.18
CA CYS A 18 0.91 -29.05 15.17
C CYS A 18 2.29 -28.48 15.63
N GLY A 19 2.64 -28.62 16.92
CA GLY A 19 3.98 -28.33 17.48
C GLY A 19 4.18 -26.85 17.84
N GLY A 20 4.66 -26.44 19.01
CA GLY A 20 5.62 -27.06 19.91
C GLY A 20 6.85 -26.13 19.98
N GLY A 21 6.97 -25.33 21.04
CA GLY A 21 8.22 -24.63 21.38
C GLY A 21 8.32 -23.15 20.97
N ASP A 22 8.93 -22.39 21.87
CA ASP A 22 9.57 -21.07 21.72
C ASP A 22 8.67 -19.83 21.66
N GLY A 23 8.73 -19.04 22.73
CA GLY A 23 8.12 -17.71 22.86
C GLY A 23 8.84 -16.63 22.06
N GLY A 24 9.20 -16.93 20.81
CA GLY A 24 9.71 -15.96 19.85
C GLY A 24 8.59 -15.13 19.23
N ASP A 25 8.99 -14.03 18.58
CA ASP A 25 8.07 -13.21 17.80
C ASP A 25 7.48 -14.04 16.64
N ARG A 26 6.19 -13.88 16.39
CA ARG A 26 5.45 -14.54 15.30
C ARG A 26 4.66 -13.53 14.46
N THR A 27 4.90 -12.24 14.67
CA THR A 27 4.21 -11.15 13.99
C THR A 27 5.16 -10.48 13.01
N PRO A 28 4.73 -10.23 11.76
CA PRO A 28 5.53 -9.43 10.85
C PRO A 28 5.65 -7.97 11.32
N PRO A 29 6.66 -7.23 10.83
CA PRO A 29 6.79 -5.81 11.12
C PRO A 29 5.55 -4.99 10.76
N SER A 30 5.24 -4.01 11.61
CA SER A 30 4.21 -3.01 11.35
C SER A 30 4.74 -1.88 10.47
N VAL A 31 3.89 -1.35 9.58
CA VAL A 31 4.29 -0.30 8.65
C VAL A 31 3.24 0.81 8.60
N THR A 32 3.69 2.06 8.65
CA THR A 32 2.88 3.25 8.39
C THR A 32 3.59 4.17 7.41
N ALA A 33 2.84 5.06 6.75
CA ALA A 33 3.41 6.04 5.83
C ALA A 33 2.67 7.39 5.88
N VAL A 34 3.40 8.46 5.64
CA VAL A 34 2.88 9.82 5.48
C VAL A 34 3.26 10.32 4.09
N PHE A 35 2.28 10.86 3.38
CA PHE A 35 2.43 11.36 2.01
C PHE A 35 2.37 12.89 2.02
N SER A 36 3.26 13.55 1.29
CA SER A 36 3.18 15.01 1.11
C SER A 36 1.92 15.44 0.36
N ARG A 37 1.39 14.55 -0.49
CA ARG A 37 0.11 14.66 -1.21
C ARG A 37 -0.30 13.30 -1.76
N THR A 38 -1.60 13.08 -1.91
CA THR A 38 -2.17 11.85 -2.49
C THR A 38 -2.80 12.07 -3.87
N GLU A 39 -2.86 13.32 -4.35
CA GLU A 39 -3.38 13.66 -5.67
C GLU A 39 -2.42 14.56 -6.44
N LEU A 40 -2.19 14.23 -7.72
CA LEU A 40 -1.38 14.97 -8.69
C LEU A 40 -2.24 15.41 -9.89
N PRO A 41 -1.94 16.56 -10.52
CA PRO A 41 -2.56 16.94 -11.78
C PRO A 41 -2.24 15.93 -12.88
N PHE A 42 -2.96 15.99 -14.00
CA PHE A 42 -2.75 15.07 -15.14
C PHE A 42 -1.33 15.12 -15.72
N GLY A 43 -0.60 16.22 -15.52
CA GLY A 43 0.82 16.34 -15.89
C GLY A 43 1.78 15.49 -15.05
N GLY A 44 1.29 14.80 -14.02
CA GLY A 44 2.13 14.04 -13.09
C GLY A 44 2.83 14.94 -12.07
N GLY A 45 3.95 14.47 -11.54
CA GLY A 45 4.76 15.20 -10.57
C GLY A 45 5.41 14.30 -9.54
N THR A 46 5.96 14.94 -8.50
CA THR A 46 6.66 14.24 -7.41
C THR A 46 5.84 14.23 -6.13
N VAL A 47 5.97 13.13 -5.37
CA VAL A 47 5.43 12.97 -4.02
C VAL A 47 6.56 12.52 -3.10
N GLN A 48 6.65 13.15 -1.92
CA GLN A 48 7.51 12.68 -0.86
C GLN A 48 6.69 11.73 0.03
N VAL A 49 7.27 10.56 0.34
CA VAL A 49 6.66 9.58 1.24
C VAL A 49 7.65 9.27 2.36
N THR A 50 7.21 9.46 3.59
CA THR A 50 7.93 9.04 4.78
C THR A 50 7.32 7.74 5.27
N VAL A 51 8.08 6.65 5.22
CA VAL A 51 7.65 5.32 5.68
C VAL A 51 8.31 5.04 7.01
N THR A 52 7.53 4.60 8.00
CA THR A 52 8.00 4.12 9.30
C THR A 52 7.65 2.65 9.45
N ILE A 53 8.67 1.83 9.71
CA ILE A 53 8.56 0.39 9.91
C ILE A 53 9.01 0.09 11.34
N SER A 54 8.20 -0.65 12.09
CA SER A 54 8.46 -0.95 13.49
C SER A 54 8.17 -2.41 13.81
N ASP A 55 9.10 -3.04 14.53
CA ASP A 55 9.00 -4.41 15.01
C ASP A 55 9.73 -4.54 16.36
N PRO A 56 9.10 -5.09 17.42
CA PRO A 56 9.74 -5.24 18.73
C PRO A 56 10.98 -6.14 18.71
N SER A 57 11.02 -7.13 17.82
CA SER A 57 12.15 -8.05 17.66
C SER A 57 13.26 -7.48 16.76
N GLY A 58 12.94 -6.47 15.97
CA GLY A 58 13.87 -5.75 15.09
C GLY A 58 13.61 -6.04 13.61
N VAL A 59 13.81 -5.02 12.78
CA VAL A 59 13.58 -5.10 11.34
C VAL A 59 14.86 -5.53 10.63
N ALA A 60 14.86 -6.73 10.06
CA ALA A 60 16.02 -7.28 9.35
C ALA A 60 16.09 -6.82 7.89
N PHE A 61 14.94 -6.62 7.25
CA PHE A 61 14.82 -6.25 5.84
C PHE A 61 13.56 -5.44 5.60
N ALA A 62 13.65 -4.47 4.68
CA ALA A 62 12.46 -3.86 4.11
C ALA A 62 12.68 -3.45 2.65
N GLN A 63 11.62 -3.48 1.86
CA GLN A 63 11.60 -3.01 0.49
C GLN A 63 10.34 -2.20 0.24
N ILE A 64 10.51 -1.01 -0.34
CA ILE A 64 9.42 -0.14 -0.75
C ILE A 64 9.29 -0.23 -2.28
N ASP A 65 8.10 -0.57 -2.76
CA ASP A 65 7.77 -0.63 -4.19
C ASP A 65 6.52 0.19 -4.52
N VAL A 66 6.31 0.50 -5.79
CA VAL A 66 5.15 1.22 -6.30
C VAL A 66 4.49 0.40 -7.41
N SER A 67 3.16 0.25 -7.35
CA SER A 67 2.38 -0.53 -8.31
C SER A 67 1.19 0.28 -8.86
N PRO A 68 1.02 0.39 -10.19
CA PRO A 68 1.92 -0.08 -11.25
C PRO A 68 3.27 0.64 -11.18
N ARG A 69 4.35 0.00 -11.64
CA ARG A 69 5.70 0.57 -11.52
C ARG A 69 5.88 1.77 -12.46
N PRO A 70 6.20 2.97 -11.95
CA PRO A 70 6.55 4.12 -12.78
C PRO A 70 7.85 3.89 -13.56
N PRO A 71 8.03 4.48 -14.77
CA PRO A 71 9.20 4.23 -15.62
C PRO A 71 10.55 4.53 -14.97
N ASN A 72 10.60 5.53 -14.09
CA ASN A 72 11.84 5.99 -13.43
C ASN A 72 11.89 5.62 -11.94
N PHE A 73 11.15 4.58 -11.53
CA PHE A 73 11.12 4.13 -10.16
C PHE A 73 11.67 2.71 -10.05
N SER A 74 12.68 2.55 -9.19
CA SER A 74 13.21 1.25 -8.78
C SER A 74 12.80 0.99 -7.33
N PRO A 75 12.45 -0.25 -6.96
CA PRO A 75 12.20 -0.59 -5.56
C PRO A 75 13.36 -0.17 -4.68
N THR A 76 13.03 0.46 -3.56
CA THR A 76 14.01 0.92 -2.59
C THR A 76 14.17 -0.14 -1.51
N GLN A 77 15.30 -0.83 -1.52
CA GLN A 77 15.67 -1.76 -0.46
C GLN A 77 16.34 -1.02 0.69
N LEU A 78 15.93 -1.34 1.92
CA LEU A 78 16.50 -0.85 3.15
C LEU A 78 17.24 -2.00 3.85
N SER A 79 18.36 -1.67 4.49
CA SER A 79 19.16 -2.58 5.31
C SER A 79 19.14 -2.05 6.75
N PRO A 80 18.11 -2.36 7.55
CA PRO A 80 17.85 -1.63 8.77
C PRO A 80 18.66 -2.10 9.98
N GLN A 81 19.54 -3.10 9.80
CA GLN A 81 20.48 -3.57 10.82
C GLN A 81 19.80 -3.97 12.13
N ASN A 82 18.63 -4.61 12.04
CA ASN A 82 17.85 -5.11 13.18
C ASN A 82 17.37 -4.00 14.14
N GLN A 83 17.31 -2.74 13.67
CA GLN A 83 16.68 -1.66 14.43
C GLN A 83 15.19 -1.95 14.66
N GLN A 84 14.69 -1.66 15.85
CA GLN A 84 13.27 -1.83 16.19
C GLN A 84 12.36 -0.85 15.45
N THR A 85 12.88 0.29 15.02
CA THR A 85 12.12 1.29 14.25
C THR A 85 13.03 1.94 13.23
N VAL A 86 12.53 2.05 12.00
CA VAL A 86 13.28 2.50 10.83
C VAL A 86 12.40 3.48 10.07
N THR A 87 12.96 4.63 9.71
CA THR A 87 12.27 5.64 8.91
C THR A 87 13.01 5.87 7.60
N ALA A 88 12.28 5.83 6.49
CA ALA A 88 12.81 6.10 5.16
C ALA A 88 12.00 7.20 4.48
N ASN A 89 12.71 8.16 3.87
CA ASN A 89 12.10 9.20 3.04
C ASN A 89 12.38 8.86 1.57
N ILE A 90 11.33 8.67 0.79
CA ILE A 90 11.44 8.39 -0.64
C ILE A 90 10.73 9.46 -1.46
N THR A 91 11.33 9.80 -2.60
CA THR A 91 10.69 10.64 -3.61
C THR A 91 10.19 9.76 -4.75
N ILE A 92 8.88 9.80 -5.00
CA ILE A 92 8.26 9.07 -6.10
C ILE A 92 7.93 10.08 -7.21
N SER A 93 8.47 9.86 -8.41
CA SER A 93 8.14 10.63 -9.60
C SER A 93 7.12 9.86 -10.44
N LEU A 94 5.92 10.41 -10.59
CA LEU A 94 4.83 9.81 -11.33
C LEU A 94 4.65 10.52 -12.68
N PRO A 95 4.50 9.76 -13.78
CA PRO A 95 4.38 10.34 -15.11
C PRO A 95 3.04 11.06 -15.30
N ALA A 96 2.96 11.83 -16.38
CA ALA A 96 1.69 12.36 -16.85
C ALA A 96 0.71 11.22 -17.19
N ASN A 97 -0.57 11.44 -16.90
CA ASN A 97 -1.66 10.55 -17.25
C ASN A 97 -2.41 11.13 -18.47
N GLY A 98 -2.29 10.49 -19.63
CA GLY A 98 -3.04 10.86 -20.83
C GLY A 98 -4.39 10.14 -20.97
N SER A 99 -4.77 9.30 -20.00
CA SER A 99 -5.94 8.42 -20.10
C SER A 99 -7.23 9.14 -19.71
N ALA A 100 -8.37 8.64 -20.21
CA ALA A 100 -9.70 9.14 -19.84
C ALA A 100 -10.10 8.87 -18.38
N SER A 101 -9.31 8.09 -17.65
CA SER A 101 -9.53 7.75 -16.24
C SER A 101 -8.31 8.09 -15.40
N ASP A 102 -8.52 8.36 -14.12
CA ASP A 102 -7.44 8.60 -13.17
C ASP A 102 -6.52 7.37 -13.07
N MET A 103 -5.21 7.61 -12.98
CA MET A 103 -4.23 6.56 -12.73
C MET A 103 -3.94 6.48 -11.23
N VAL A 104 -3.96 5.29 -10.65
CA VAL A 104 -3.75 5.07 -9.22
C VAL A 104 -2.47 4.26 -9.01
N TYR A 105 -1.57 4.79 -8.19
CA TYR A 105 -0.30 4.19 -7.82
C TYR A 105 -0.30 3.83 -6.33
N GLN A 106 -0.18 2.54 -6.03
CA GLN A 106 -0.12 2.00 -4.68
C GLN A 106 1.32 1.91 -4.21
N VAL A 107 1.63 2.48 -3.03
CA VAL A 107 2.92 2.28 -2.36
C VAL A 107 2.81 1.03 -1.50
N ARG A 108 3.69 0.08 -1.73
CA ARG A 108 3.74 -1.21 -1.05
C ARG A 108 5.04 -1.33 -0.29
N VAL A 109 4.96 -1.86 0.93
CA VAL A 109 6.13 -2.14 1.75
C VAL A 109 6.11 -3.60 2.13
N THR A 110 7.18 -4.30 1.77
CA THR A 110 7.46 -5.66 2.24
C THR A 110 8.52 -5.55 3.31
N ALA A 111 8.26 -6.06 4.51
CA ALA A 111 9.19 -6.00 5.63
C ALA A 111 9.29 -7.37 6.30
N ARG A 112 10.49 -7.69 6.79
CA ARG A 112 10.79 -8.94 7.50
C ARG A 112 11.59 -8.64 8.76
N ASP A 113 11.20 -9.27 9.86
CA ASP A 113 11.89 -9.18 11.15
C ASP A 113 13.12 -10.10 11.23
N VAL A 114 13.76 -10.15 12.41
CA VAL A 114 14.93 -11.03 12.67
C VAL A 114 14.57 -12.50 12.83
N PHE A 115 13.32 -12.82 13.11
CA PHE A 115 12.81 -14.19 13.28
C PHE A 115 12.26 -14.78 11.97
N GLY A 116 12.20 -13.98 10.90
CA GLY A 116 11.76 -14.39 9.57
C GLY A 116 10.27 -14.13 9.30
N ASN A 117 9.55 -13.46 10.21
CA ASN A 117 8.17 -13.07 9.98
C ASN A 117 8.13 -11.96 8.92
N GLU A 118 7.48 -12.22 7.79
CA GLU A 118 7.44 -11.32 6.65
C GLU A 118 6.00 -10.91 6.31
N GLY A 119 5.80 -9.63 6.00
CA GLY A 119 4.52 -9.08 5.63
C GLY A 119 4.64 -8.08 4.50
N THR A 120 3.61 -7.99 3.66
CA THR A 120 3.48 -6.94 2.63
C THR A 120 2.22 -6.14 2.86
N VAL A 121 2.37 -4.81 2.92
CA VAL A 121 1.27 -3.88 3.21
C VAL A 121 1.21 -2.79 2.14
N VAL A 122 0.00 -2.46 1.68
CA VAL A 122 -0.25 -1.23 0.91
C VAL A 122 -0.40 -0.09 1.91
N VAL A 123 0.57 0.83 1.94
CA VAL A 123 0.63 1.90 2.95
C VAL A 123 -0.10 3.18 2.51
N GLY A 124 -0.45 3.26 1.23
CA GLY A 124 -1.24 4.36 0.68
C GLY A 124 -1.22 4.36 -0.84
N GLU A 125 -1.96 5.31 -1.41
CA GLU A 125 -2.11 5.46 -2.85
C GLU A 125 -1.91 6.92 -3.26
N VAL A 126 -1.37 7.11 -4.47
CA VAL A 126 -1.27 8.41 -5.13
C VAL A 126 -2.02 8.35 -6.45
N ARG A 127 -2.91 9.32 -6.66
CA ARG A 127 -3.75 9.44 -7.86
C ARG A 127 -3.22 10.52 -8.79
N VAL A 128 -2.99 10.18 -10.06
CA VAL A 128 -2.71 11.13 -11.13
C VAL A 128 -4.00 11.34 -11.94
N ARG A 129 -4.56 12.55 -11.86
CA ARG A 129 -5.88 12.86 -12.44
C ARG A 129 -5.89 12.65 -13.95
N SER A 130 -7.06 12.31 -14.50
CA SER A 130 -7.30 12.36 -15.93
C SER A 130 -7.36 13.82 -16.43
N PRO A 131 -6.88 14.12 -17.66
CA PRO A 131 -7.14 15.39 -18.32
C PRO A 131 -8.64 15.59 -18.63
N LEU A 132 -9.43 14.52 -18.62
CA LEU A 132 -10.88 14.57 -18.85
C LEU A 132 -11.69 14.62 -17.54
N ALA A 133 -11.02 14.65 -16.39
CA ALA A 133 -11.70 14.75 -15.11
C ALA A 133 -12.48 16.07 -15.02
N GLY A 134 -13.82 15.99 -14.99
CA GLY A 134 -14.70 17.15 -14.89
C GLY A 134 -15.26 17.67 -16.23
N ILE A 135 -14.95 17.04 -17.36
CA ILE A 135 -15.62 17.31 -18.63
C ILE A 135 -16.88 16.43 -18.68
N PRO A 136 -18.09 16.99 -18.88
CA PRO A 136 -19.29 16.18 -19.09
C PRO A 136 -19.10 15.25 -20.30
N ASN A 137 -19.56 14.01 -20.20
CA ASN A 137 -19.68 13.14 -21.38
C ASN A 137 -20.56 13.87 -22.40
N LEU A 138 -20.07 14.04 -23.65
CA LEU A 138 -20.94 14.56 -24.70
C LEU A 138 -22.13 13.60 -24.88
N PRO A 139 -23.36 14.12 -25.00
CA PRO A 139 -24.51 13.29 -25.32
C PRO A 139 -24.29 12.59 -26.67
N ASP A 140 -24.72 11.33 -26.75
CA ASP A 140 -24.63 10.51 -27.96
C ASP A 140 -25.36 11.21 -29.13
N PRO A 141 -24.72 11.42 -30.30
CA PRO A 141 -25.36 12.03 -31.47
C PRO A 141 -26.49 11.17 -32.07
N SER A 142 -26.74 9.96 -31.58
CA SER A 142 -27.78 9.06 -32.10
C SER A 142 -29.23 9.54 -31.90
N GLY A 143 -29.47 10.63 -31.16
CA GLY A 143 -30.80 11.18 -30.88
C GLY A 143 -31.34 12.22 -31.88
N ALA A 144 -30.63 12.51 -32.98
CA ALA A 144 -31.03 13.53 -33.96
C ALA A 144 -31.26 12.93 -35.36
N PHE A 145 -32.31 12.13 -35.50
CA PHE A 145 -32.93 11.81 -36.80
C PHE A 145 -34.44 11.74 -36.66
#